data_AF-A0A1Q9P675-F1
#
_entry.id   AF-A0A1Q9P675-F1
#
_cell.length_a   1.000
_cell.length_b   1.000
_cell.length_c   1.000
_cell.angle_alpha   90.00
_cell.angle_beta   90.00
_cell.angle_gamma   90.00
#
_symmetry.space_group_name_H-M   'P 1'
#
loop_
_entity.id
_entity.type
_entity.pdbx_description
1 polymer ?
#
loop_
_entity_poly.entity_id
_entity_poly.type
_entity_poly.pdbx_seq_one_letter_code
_entity_poly.pdbx_strand_id
1 'polypeptide(L)'
;MTFQIYYLVEYTEEPGMKEAMSSHDLKGLSLISDYYMICGAAVFGVSLLLLFTGSFVALIAIGYGVIIIAVGHYLDDLHPAAWWFAVLSNLVPLASYLYNFLVNYNLTMGITFILNLALAILIIGYLLKPKVRNHFFVESEN
;
A
#
# COMPACT_ATOMS: atom_id res chain seq x y z
N MET A 1 -4.58 51.27 -11.03
CA MET A 1 -3.32 50.51 -10.88
C MET A 1 -3.61 49.17 -10.20
N THR A 2 -4.28 48.25 -10.90
CA THR A 2 -4.76 47.00 -10.28
C THR A 2 -4.87 45.83 -11.27
N PHE A 3 -4.16 45.90 -12.40
CA PHE A 3 -4.36 45.00 -13.53
C PHE A 3 -3.12 44.18 -13.93
N GLN A 4 -2.09 44.08 -13.08
CA GLN A 4 -0.85 43.37 -13.43
C GLN A 4 -0.47 42.19 -12.52
N ILE A 5 -1.27 41.84 -11.51
CA ILE A 5 -0.96 40.66 -10.65
C ILE A 5 -1.65 39.38 -11.14
N TYR A 6 -2.79 39.48 -11.83
CA TYR A 6 -3.50 38.30 -12.34
C TYR A 6 -2.73 37.53 -13.42
N TYR A 7 -1.97 38.23 -14.28
CA TYR A 7 -1.24 37.58 -15.36
C TYR A 7 0.11 36.98 -14.96
N LEU A 8 0.61 37.25 -13.74
CA LEU A 8 1.89 36.67 -13.30
C LEU A 8 1.74 35.31 -12.59
N VAL A 9 0.52 34.98 -12.14
CA VAL A 9 0.21 33.68 -11.49
C VAL A 9 -0.22 32.62 -12.52
N GLU A 10 -0.61 33.04 -13.73
CA GLU A 10 -1.13 32.15 -14.78
C GLU A 10 -0.03 31.62 -15.72
N TYR A 11 1.20 32.14 -15.64
CA TYR A 11 2.32 31.79 -16.53
C TYR A 11 3.45 30.98 -15.88
N THR A 12 3.32 30.57 -14.61
CA THR A 12 4.28 29.67 -13.95
C THR A 12 3.71 28.29 -13.63
N GLU A 13 2.55 27.95 -14.18
CA GLU A 13 2.11 26.56 -14.21
C GLU A 13 2.59 25.94 -15.52
N GLU A 14 3.91 25.69 -15.60
CA GLU A 14 4.38 24.67 -16.53
C GLU A 14 3.54 23.41 -16.25
N PRO A 15 2.92 22.79 -17.27
CA PRO A 15 2.19 21.54 -17.09
C PRO A 15 3.06 20.49 -16.38
N GLY A 16 4.38 20.55 -16.58
CA GLY A 16 5.38 19.75 -15.88
C GLY A 16 5.51 19.97 -14.36
N MET A 17 5.25 21.18 -13.81
CA MET A 17 5.28 21.40 -12.35
C MET A 17 4.02 20.86 -11.66
N LYS A 18 2.85 21.00 -12.28
CA LYS A 18 1.60 20.38 -11.79
C LYS A 18 1.67 18.85 -11.87
N GLU A 19 2.24 18.31 -12.94
CA GLU A 19 2.46 16.86 -13.09
C GLU A 19 3.55 16.34 -12.14
N ALA A 20 4.63 17.07 -11.91
CA ALA A 20 5.66 16.70 -10.94
C ALA A 20 5.13 16.76 -9.50
N MET A 21 4.32 17.76 -9.14
CA MET A 21 3.65 17.82 -7.83
C MET A 21 2.55 16.75 -7.69
N SER A 22 1.86 16.40 -8.78
CA SER A 22 0.93 15.27 -8.84
C SER A 22 1.64 13.92 -8.61
N SER A 23 2.80 13.71 -9.25
CA SER A 23 3.61 12.51 -9.07
C SER A 23 4.12 12.35 -7.63
N HIS A 24 4.44 13.46 -6.95
CA HIS A 24 4.91 13.45 -5.57
C HIS A 24 3.82 13.06 -4.57
N ASP A 25 2.56 13.37 -4.87
CA ASP A 25 1.43 12.97 -4.04
C ASP A 25 1.15 11.46 -4.12
N LEU A 26 1.49 10.83 -5.25
CA LEU A 26 1.36 9.40 -5.49
C LEU A 26 2.61 8.58 -5.11
N LYS A 27 3.77 9.21 -4.89
CA LYS A 27 5.00 8.52 -4.45
C LYS A 27 4.84 7.68 -3.19
N GLY A 28 3.92 8.05 -2.30
CA GLY A 28 3.64 7.23 -1.12
C GLY A 28 2.71 6.06 -1.39
N LEU A 29 1.82 6.17 -2.38
CA LEU A 29 1.03 5.04 -2.85
C LEU A 29 1.92 4.05 -3.59
N SER A 30 2.84 4.53 -4.43
CA SER A 30 3.84 3.67 -5.10
C SER A 30 4.74 2.99 -4.07
N LEU A 31 5.12 3.68 -2.98
CA LEU A 31 5.89 3.07 -1.89
C LEU A 31 5.12 1.95 -1.17
N ILE A 32 3.80 2.12 -0.98
CA ILE A 32 2.94 1.05 -0.43
C ILE A 32 2.88 -0.11 -1.43
N SER A 33 2.66 0.16 -2.72
CA SER A 33 2.67 -0.85 -3.78
C SER A 33 3.98 -1.65 -3.81
N ASP A 34 5.13 -0.96 -3.84
CA ASP A 34 6.46 -1.56 -3.82
C ASP A 34 6.66 -2.45 -2.60
N TYR A 35 6.22 -2.00 -1.42
CA TYR A 35 6.25 -2.81 -0.20
C TYR A 35 5.44 -4.10 -0.36
N TYR A 36 4.23 -4.01 -0.90
CA TYR A 36 3.38 -5.18 -1.16
C TYR A 36 4.07 -6.13 -2.16
N MET A 37 4.61 -5.63 -3.27
CA MET A 37 5.33 -6.46 -4.24
C MET A 37 6.54 -7.17 -3.62
N ILE A 38 7.37 -6.46 -2.85
CA ILE A 38 8.56 -7.02 -2.20
C ILE A 38 8.16 -8.07 -1.16
N CYS A 39 7.18 -7.78 -0.31
CA CYS A 39 6.69 -8.74 0.69
C CYS A 39 6.08 -9.98 0.03
N GLY A 40 5.28 -9.79 -1.02
CA GLY A 40 4.69 -10.89 -1.78
C GLY A 40 5.74 -11.76 -2.45
N ALA A 41 6.76 -11.16 -3.07
CA ALA A 41 7.89 -11.86 -3.69
C ALA A 41 8.73 -12.63 -2.66
N ALA A 42 8.97 -12.05 -1.49
CA ALA A 42 9.69 -12.73 -0.40
C ALA A 42 8.90 -13.93 0.12
N VAL A 43 7.59 -13.77 0.38
CA VAL A 43 6.72 -14.87 0.81
C VAL A 43 6.67 -15.95 -0.27
N PHE A 44 6.49 -15.58 -1.53
CA PHE A 44 6.49 -16.51 -2.66
C PHE A 44 7.81 -17.30 -2.75
N GLY A 45 8.95 -16.61 -2.71
CA GLY A 45 10.28 -17.22 -2.80
C GLY A 45 10.60 -18.16 -1.63
N VAL A 46 10.36 -17.73 -0.39
CA VAL A 46 10.56 -18.58 0.80
C VAL A 46 9.62 -19.78 0.76
N SER A 47 8.37 -19.60 0.32
CA SER A 47 7.40 -20.69 0.23
C SER A 47 7.75 -21.68 -0.88
N LEU A 48 8.31 -21.23 -2.00
CA LEU A 48 8.89 -22.11 -3.02
C LEU A 48 10.00 -22.98 -2.43
N LEU A 49 10.90 -22.42 -1.63
CA LEU A 49 11.95 -23.18 -0.94
C LEU A 49 11.38 -24.21 0.03
N LEU A 50 10.32 -23.85 0.76
CA LEU A 50 9.60 -24.76 1.66
C LEU A 50 8.80 -25.85 0.93
N LEU A 51 8.46 -25.65 -0.34
CA LEU A 51 7.82 -26.69 -1.14
C LEU A 51 8.77 -27.87 -1.37
N PHE A 52 10.08 -27.60 -1.56
CA PHE A 52 11.10 -28.64 -1.71
C PHE A 52 11.29 -29.50 -0.44
N THR A 53 10.85 -29.01 0.72
CA THR A 53 10.86 -29.79 1.97
C THR A 53 9.58 -30.61 2.17
N GLY A 54 8.66 -30.59 1.20
CA GLY A 54 7.41 -31.38 1.23
C GLY A 54 6.30 -30.77 2.08
N SER A 55 6.41 -29.50 2.46
CA SER A 55 5.43 -28.85 3.32
C SER A 55 4.16 -28.47 2.55
N PHE A 56 3.01 -29.02 2.93
CA PHE A 56 1.71 -28.61 2.38
C PHE A 56 1.39 -27.14 2.66
N VAL A 57 1.88 -26.60 3.78
CA VAL A 57 1.72 -25.18 4.15
C VAL A 57 2.39 -24.25 3.13
N ALA A 58 3.41 -24.73 2.43
CA ALA A 58 4.07 -23.98 1.36
C ALA A 58 3.13 -23.63 0.21
N LEU A 59 2.19 -24.52 -0.16
CA LEU A 59 1.24 -24.25 -1.25
C LEU A 59 0.30 -23.09 -0.92
N ILE A 60 -0.18 -23.04 0.33
CA ILE A 60 -1.04 -21.95 0.81
C ILE A 60 -0.26 -20.64 0.82
N ALA A 61 1.00 -20.68 1.30
CA ALA A 61 1.83 -19.50 1.38
C ALA A 61 2.28 -18.97 -0.01
N ILE A 62 2.50 -19.85 -1.00
CA ILE A 62 2.71 -19.47 -2.41
C ILE A 62 1.49 -18.71 -2.94
N GLY A 63 0.28 -19.27 -2.76
CA GLY A 63 -0.95 -18.62 -3.20
C GLY A 63 -1.15 -17.25 -2.55
N TYR A 64 -0.88 -17.15 -1.25
CA TYR A 64 -0.91 -15.89 -0.52
C TYR A 64 0.12 -14.87 -1.04
N GLY A 65 1.35 -15.31 -1.33
CA GLY A 65 2.39 -14.47 -1.93
C GLY A 65 1.96 -13.89 -3.29
N VAL A 66 1.36 -14.71 -4.17
CA VAL A 66 0.84 -14.26 -5.46
C VAL A 66 -0.27 -13.22 -5.29
N ILE A 67 -1.20 -13.44 -4.36
CA ILE A 67 -2.28 -12.49 -4.07
C ILE A 67 -1.70 -11.14 -3.61
N ILE A 68 -0.70 -11.15 -2.72
CA ILE A 68 -0.05 -9.93 -2.24
C ILE A 68 0.64 -9.18 -3.39
N ILE A 69 1.34 -9.89 -4.29
CA ILE A 69 1.96 -9.26 -5.47
C ILE A 69 0.89 -8.62 -6.35
N ALA A 70 -0.22 -9.33 -6.59
CA ALA A 70 -1.33 -8.81 -7.38
C ALA A 70 -1.94 -7.56 -6.73
N VAL A 71 -2.10 -7.53 -5.40
CA VAL A 71 -2.57 -6.35 -4.67
C VAL A 71 -1.63 -5.16 -4.86
N GLY A 72 -0.31 -5.38 -4.81
CA GLY A 72 0.68 -4.34 -5.11
C GLY A 72 0.48 -3.77 -6.52
N HIS A 73 0.44 -4.63 -7.53
CA HIS A 73 0.19 -4.21 -8.92
C HIS A 73 -1.12 -3.43 -9.08
N TYR A 74 -2.22 -3.95 -8.54
CA TYR A 74 -3.52 -3.28 -8.67
C TYR A 74 -3.65 -1.99 -7.83
N LEU A 75 -2.83 -1.83 -6.78
CA LEU A 75 -2.71 -0.56 -6.06
C LEU A 75 -2.01 0.51 -6.91
N ASP A 76 -1.01 0.11 -7.70
CA ASP A 76 -0.34 1.00 -8.66
C ASP A 76 -1.30 1.41 -9.79
N ASP A 77 -2.13 0.47 -10.25
CA ASP A 77 -3.20 0.71 -11.22
C ASP A 77 -4.45 1.40 -10.61
N LEU A 78 -4.39 1.84 -9.34
CA LEU A 78 -5.45 2.59 -8.65
C LEU A 78 -6.82 1.86 -8.58
N HIS A 79 -6.85 0.52 -8.59
CA HIS A 79 -8.11 -0.22 -8.53
C HIS A 79 -8.79 -0.16 -7.14
N PRO A 80 -10.09 0.19 -7.06
CA PRO A 80 -10.85 0.28 -5.79
C PRO A 80 -10.79 -0.98 -4.93
N ALA A 81 -10.84 -2.15 -5.56
CA ALA A 81 -10.78 -3.42 -4.85
C ALA A 81 -9.41 -3.66 -4.20
N ALA A 82 -8.31 -3.26 -4.86
CA ALA A 82 -6.95 -3.44 -4.35
C ALA A 82 -6.73 -2.68 -3.05
N TRP A 83 -7.34 -1.52 -2.92
CA TRP A 83 -7.33 -0.74 -1.69
C TRP A 83 -7.92 -1.52 -0.51
N TRP A 84 -9.12 -2.08 -0.67
CA TRP A 84 -9.76 -2.87 0.38
C TRP A 84 -8.96 -4.12 0.72
N PHE A 85 -8.36 -4.78 -0.29
CA PHE A 85 -7.47 -5.90 -0.04
C PHE A 85 -6.23 -5.49 0.76
N ALA A 86 -5.61 -4.36 0.43
CA ALA A 86 -4.46 -3.83 1.17
C ALA A 86 -4.80 -3.49 2.63
N VAL A 87 -5.98 -2.93 2.89
CA VAL A 87 -6.47 -2.68 4.26
C VAL A 87 -6.65 -4.01 5.00
N LEU A 88 -7.33 -4.99 4.39
CA LEU A 88 -7.60 -6.28 5.03
C LEU A 88 -6.32 -7.09 5.28
N SER A 89 -5.41 -7.15 4.30
CA SER A 89 -4.13 -7.85 4.42
C SER A 89 -3.20 -7.20 5.44
N ASN A 90 -3.43 -5.95 5.81
CA ASN A 90 -2.68 -5.30 6.88
C ASN A 90 -3.36 -5.46 8.26
N LEU A 91 -4.69 -5.26 8.35
CA LEU A 91 -5.44 -5.32 9.61
C LEU A 91 -5.53 -6.73 10.21
N VAL A 92 -5.71 -7.77 9.39
CA VAL A 92 -5.86 -9.15 9.87
C VAL A 92 -4.57 -9.64 10.56
N PRO A 93 -3.37 -9.51 9.95
CA PRO A 93 -2.12 -9.85 10.63
C PRO A 93 -1.87 -8.95 11.83
N LEU A 94 -2.21 -7.66 11.78
CA LEU A 94 -2.02 -6.73 12.89
C LEU A 94 -2.70 -7.21 14.18
N ALA A 95 -3.96 -7.67 14.10
CA ALA A 95 -4.68 -8.23 15.23
C ALA A 95 -4.03 -9.52 15.75
N SER A 96 -3.56 -10.40 14.85
CA SER A 96 -2.87 -11.64 15.20
C SER A 96 -1.53 -11.38 15.91
N TYR A 97 -0.74 -10.43 15.43
CA TYR A 97 0.54 -10.05 16.03
C TYR A 97 0.34 -9.42 17.41
N LEU A 98 -0.66 -8.56 17.56
CA LEU A 98 -1.02 -7.99 18.86
C LEU A 98 -1.42 -9.06 19.86
N TYR A 99 -2.31 -9.98 19.46
CA TYR A 99 -2.73 -11.10 20.30
C TYR A 99 -1.53 -11.95 20.73
N ASN A 100 -0.66 -12.34 19.79
CA ASN A 100 0.52 -13.13 20.10
C ASN A 100 1.52 -12.38 20.99
N PHE A 101 1.68 -11.07 20.81
CA PHE A 101 2.51 -10.27 21.70
C PHE A 101 1.93 -10.21 23.12
N LEU A 102 0.62 -9.94 23.27
CA LEU A 102 -0.02 -9.79 24.57
C LEU A 102 -0.15 -11.12 25.33
N VAL A 103 -0.45 -12.20 24.62
CA VAL A 103 -0.69 -13.52 25.25
C VAL A 103 0.59 -14.30 25.44
N ASN A 104 1.48 -14.32 24.43
CA ASN A 104 2.68 -15.14 24.46
C ASN A 104 3.94 -14.34 24.84
N TYR A 105 3.82 -13.03 25.11
CA TYR A 105 4.94 -12.12 25.40
C TYR A 105 6.08 -12.20 24.36
N ASN A 106 5.73 -12.53 23.12
CA ASN A 106 6.69 -12.70 22.04
C ASN A 106 7.12 -11.34 21.47
N LEU A 107 8.32 -10.90 21.85
CA LEU A 107 8.86 -9.59 21.52
C LEU A 107 9.06 -9.40 20.00
N THR A 108 9.37 -10.46 19.26
CA THR A 108 9.46 -10.43 17.78
C THR A 108 8.11 -10.07 17.17
N MET A 109 7.02 -10.68 17.64
CA MET A 109 5.67 -10.35 17.17
C MET A 109 5.24 -8.94 17.56
N GLY A 110 5.73 -8.42 18.70
CA GLY A 110 5.54 -7.03 19.11
C GLY A 110 6.21 -6.04 18.15
N ILE A 111 7.44 -6.31 17.70
CA ILE A 111 8.12 -5.48 16.69
C ILE A 111 7.37 -5.53 15.35
N THR A 112 6.97 -6.73 14.91
CA THR A 112 6.19 -6.90 13.68
C THR A 112 4.84 -6.18 13.76
N PHE A 113 4.20 -6.15 14.93
CA PHE A 113 2.99 -5.36 15.19
C PHE A 113 3.24 -3.87 14.99
N ILE A 114 4.29 -3.29 15.59
CA ILE A 114 4.59 -1.85 15.46
C ILE A 114 4.82 -1.47 14.00
N LEU A 115 5.56 -2.28 13.25
CA LEU A 115 5.80 -2.04 11.81
C LEU A 115 4.50 -2.11 11.00
N ASN A 116 3.64 -3.09 11.26
CA ASN A 116 2.35 -3.19 10.59
C ASN A 116 1.41 -2.04 10.98
N LEU A 117 1.46 -1.56 12.23
CA LEU A 117 0.69 -0.42 12.71
C LEU A 117 1.10 0.87 11.99
N ALA A 118 2.40 1.10 11.83
CA ALA A 118 2.91 2.24 11.06
C ALA A 118 2.42 2.19 9.60
N LEU A 119 2.42 1.00 8.98
CA LEU A 119 1.88 0.80 7.64
C LEU A 119 0.35 1.04 7.58
N ALA A 120 -0.40 0.60 8.59
CA ALA A 120 -1.84 0.87 8.69
C ALA A 120 -2.12 2.38 8.73
N ILE A 121 -1.35 3.13 9.53
CA ILE A 121 -1.45 4.58 9.64
C ILE A 121 -1.13 5.24 8.30
N LEU A 122 -0.12 4.76 7.57
CA LEU A 122 0.21 5.26 6.24
C LEU A 122 -0.93 4.99 5.26
N ILE A 123 -1.46 3.76 5.18
CA ILE A 123 -2.58 3.40 4.31
C ILE A 123 -3.78 4.33 4.61
N ILE A 124 -4.21 4.44 5.86
CA ILE A 124 -5.35 5.31 6.22
C ILE A 124 -5.02 6.79 5.92
N GLY A 125 -3.81 7.25 6.22
CA GLY A 125 -3.36 8.63 5.99
C GLY A 125 -3.36 9.02 4.51
N TYR A 126 -2.98 8.11 3.62
CA TYR A 126 -3.04 8.33 2.17
C TYR A 126 -4.47 8.37 1.65
N LEU A 127 -5.41 7.64 2.28
CA LEU A 127 -6.83 7.72 1.94
C LEU A 127 -7.45 9.09 2.22
N LEU A 128 -6.94 9.80 3.23
CA LEU A 128 -7.40 11.14 3.58
C LEU A 128 -6.98 12.18 2.54
N LYS A 129 -6.04 11.87 1.64
CA LYS A 129 -5.68 12.76 0.53
C LYS A 129 -6.79 12.74 -0.53
N PRO A 130 -7.39 13.90 -0.88
CA PRO A 130 -8.51 13.96 -1.84
C PRO A 130 -8.20 13.34 -3.20
N LYS A 131 -6.97 13.50 -3.71
CA LYS A 131 -6.54 12.93 -5.00
C LYS A 131 -6.60 11.40 -5.03
N VAL A 132 -6.06 10.75 -4.00
CA VAL A 132 -6.05 9.29 -3.86
C VAL A 132 -7.48 8.78 -3.70
N ARG A 133 -8.26 9.42 -2.82
CA ARG A 133 -9.67 9.07 -2.59
C ARG A 133 -10.52 9.17 -3.86
N ASN A 134 -10.30 10.19 -4.69
CA ASN A 134 -11.10 10.36 -5.90
C ASN A 134 -10.82 9.26 -6.95
N HIS A 135 -9.57 8.82 -7.09
CA HIS A 135 -9.23 7.69 -7.97
C HIS A 135 -9.82 6.36 -7.49
N PHE A 136 -9.85 6.11 -6.17
CA PHE A 136 -10.37 4.84 -5.63
C PHE A 136 -11.90 4.80 -5.44
N PHE A 137 -12.59 5.94 -5.33
CA PHE A 137 -14.03 5.95 -4.95
C PHE A 137 -14.94 6.88 -5.76
N VAL A 138 -14.41 7.76 -6.62
CA VAL A 138 -15.24 8.78 -7.32
C VAL A 138 -15.21 8.59 -8.84
N GLU A 139 -14.11 8.13 -9.43
CA GLU A 139 -14.02 7.88 -10.88
C GLU A 139 -14.72 6.60 -11.37
N SER A 140 -15.36 5.81 -10.51
CA SER A 140 -16.05 4.56 -10.92
C SER A 140 -17.46 4.76 -11.49
N GLU A 141 -17.89 5.99 -11.78
CA GLU A 141 -19.26 6.32 -12.24
C GLU A 141 -19.35 6.98 -13.63
N ASN A 142 -18.36 6.82 -14.52
CA ASN A 142 -18.51 7.19 -15.94
C ASN A 142 -18.18 6.05 -16.90
#